data_AF-A0A6G3WLA9-F1
#
_entry.id   AF-A0A6G3WLA9-F1
#
_cell.length_a   1.000
_cell.length_b   1.000
_cell.length_c   1.000
_cell.angle_alpha   90.00
_cell.angle_beta   90.00
_cell.angle_gamma   90.00
#
_symmetry.space_group_name_H-M   'P 1'
#
loop_
_entity.id
_entity.type
_entity.pdbx_description
1 polymer ?
#
loop_
_entity_poly.entity_id
_entity_poly.type
_entity_poly.pdbx_seq_one_letter_code
_entity_poly.pdbx_strand_id
1 'polypeptide(L)' 'AGEEKLSIDFCYPTEVTRPYMPAPQDMFELMKADLEKAGITVKPKAMKWAPDYLDATEAGSCALHMLGWTGDFNDGYNF' A
#
# COMPACT_ATOMS: atom_id res chain seq x y z
N ALA A 1 21.94 11.56 10.27
CA ALA A 1 20.70 11.45 9.47
C ALA A 1 20.50 9.98 9.16
N GLY A 2 19.29 9.46 9.38
CA GLY A 2 18.97 8.03 9.43
C GLY A 2 18.35 7.69 10.78
N GLU A 3 17.07 7.34 10.79
CA GLU A 3 16.39 6.86 11.99
C GLU A 3 16.89 5.44 12.29
N GLU A 4 17.57 5.24 13.43
CA GLU A 4 18.19 3.95 13.76
C GLU A 4 17.17 2.82 13.96
N LYS A 5 15.88 3.16 14.11
CA LYS A 5 14.77 2.22 14.36
C LYS A 5 13.51 2.63 13.59
N LEU A 6 13.65 2.83 12.27
CA LEU A 6 12.52 3.22 11.43
C LEU A 6 11.40 2.17 11.51
N SER A 7 10.24 2.58 12.02
CA SER A 7 9.03 1.78 12.05
C SER A 7 7.91 2.50 11.30
N ILE A 8 7.25 1.79 10.40
CA ILE A 8 6.21 2.36 9.53
C ILE A 8 4.92 1.55 9.64
N ASP A 9 3.78 2.23 9.67
CA ASP A 9 2.49 1.62 9.41
C ASP A 9 2.32 1.48 7.88
N PHE A 10 2.12 0.24 7.43
CA PHE A 10 1.88 -0.09 6.02
C PHE A 10 0.46 -0.61 5.86
N CYS A 11 -0.41 0.26 5.32
CA CYS A 11 -1.76 -0.09 4.93
C CYS A 11 -1.77 -0.94 3.66
N TYR A 12 -2.51 -2.04 3.66
CA TYR A 12 -2.75 -2.82 2.45
C TYR A 12 -4.22 -3.28 2.38
N PRO A 13 -4.79 -3.37 1.17
CA PRO A 13 -6.17 -3.79 1.02
C PRO A 13 -6.28 -5.31 1.03
N THR A 14 -7.43 -5.78 1.45
CA THR A 14 -7.82 -7.19 1.48
C THR A 14 -9.13 -7.38 0.72
N GLU A 15 -9.44 -8.63 0.37
CA GLU A 15 -10.72 -9.01 -0.28
C GLU A 15 -10.98 -8.30 -1.62
N VAL A 16 -9.92 -7.89 -2.34
CA VAL A 16 -10.03 -7.21 -3.63
C VAL A 16 -8.92 -7.66 -4.59
N THR A 17 -9.27 -7.69 -5.87
CA THR A 17 -8.33 -7.82 -6.98
C THR A 17 -8.50 -6.60 -7.87
N ARG A 18 -7.40 -5.98 -8.28
CA ARG A 18 -7.38 -4.83 -9.20
C ARG A 18 -6.46 -5.14 -10.38
N PRO A 19 -6.71 -4.59 -11.59
CA PRO A 19 -5.83 -4.81 -12.74
C PRO A 19 -4.36 -4.47 -12.49
N TYR A 20 -4.10 -3.45 -11.67
CA TYR A 20 -2.75 -3.00 -11.26
C TYR A 20 -2.23 -3.65 -9.97
N MET A 21 -3.05 -4.47 -9.29
CA MET A 21 -2.73 -5.09 -8.01
C MET A 21 -3.52 -6.41 -7.90
N PRO A 22 -3.07 -7.48 -8.58
CA PRO A 22 -3.85 -8.70 -8.74
C PRO A 22 -3.96 -9.53 -7.45
N ALA A 23 -2.95 -9.47 -6.59
CA ALA A 23 -2.89 -10.19 -5.32
C ALA A 23 -2.30 -9.29 -4.20
N PRO A 24 -3.09 -8.35 -3.64
CA PRO A 24 -2.58 -7.35 -2.71
C PRO A 24 -1.86 -7.94 -1.49
N GLN A 25 -2.39 -9.02 -0.92
CA GLN A 25 -1.81 -9.65 0.27
C GLN A 25 -0.44 -10.28 -0.02
N ASP A 26 -0.32 -11.02 -1.12
CA ASP A 26 0.96 -11.63 -1.50
C ASP A 26 2.01 -10.56 -1.83
N MET A 27 1.61 -9.49 -2.53
CA MET A 27 2.47 -8.35 -2.82
C MET A 27 2.92 -7.63 -1.53
N PHE A 28 2.00 -7.46 -0.56
CA PHE A 28 2.32 -6.89 0.74
C PHE A 28 3.37 -7.72 1.48
N GLU A 29 3.19 -9.05 1.56
CA GLU A 29 4.14 -9.93 2.27
C GLU A 29 5.54 -9.89 1.64
N LEU A 30 5.63 -9.83 0.30
CA LEU A 30 6.91 -9.68 -0.40
C LEU A 30 7.59 -8.33 -0.09
N MET A 31 6.85 -7.23 -0.18
CA MET A 31 7.41 -5.90 0.13
C MET A 31 7.80 -5.77 1.61
N LYS A 32 6.97 -6.30 2.52
CA LYS A 32 7.28 -6.36 3.94
C LYS A 32 8.60 -7.10 4.17
N ALA A 33 8.77 -8.27 3.58
CA ALA A 33 10.00 -9.05 3.73
C ALA A 33 11.24 -8.27 3.26
N ASP A 34 11.14 -7.53 2.15
CA ASP A 34 12.25 -6.73 1.65
C ASP A 34 12.54 -5.48 2.50
N LEU A 35 11.49 -4.82 3.03
CA LEU A 35 11.62 -3.71 3.98
C LEU A 35 12.28 -4.18 5.29
N GLU A 36 11.87 -5.33 5.80
CA GLU A 36 12.43 -5.92 7.03
C GLU A 36 13.90 -6.34 6.82
N LYS A 37 14.26 -6.90 5.66
CA LYS A 37 15.67 -7.15 5.30
C LYS A 37 16.51 -5.86 5.26
N ALA A 38 15.88 -4.74 4.89
CA ALA A 38 16.51 -3.42 4.90
C ALA A 38 16.56 -2.77 6.30
N GLY A 39 16.09 -3.46 7.35
CA GLY A 39 16.11 -2.98 8.73
C GLY A 39 14.90 -2.11 9.13
N ILE A 40 13.85 -2.06 8.30
CA ILE A 40 12.63 -1.30 8.57
C ILE A 40 11.61 -2.19 9.28
N THR A 41 11.09 -1.74 10.42
CA THR A 41 10.03 -2.46 11.14
C THR A 41 8.67 -2.12 10.54
N VAL A 42 8.04 -3.08 9.85
CA VAL A 42 6.73 -2.90 9.23
C VAL A 42 5.60 -3.28 10.20
N LYS A 43 4.66 -2.38 10.40
CA LYS A 43 3.41 -2.62 11.12
C LYS A 43 2.27 -2.80 10.10
N PRO A 44 1.84 -4.03 9.83
CA PRO A 44 0.76 -4.29 8.87
C PRO A 44 -0.56 -3.66 9.33
N LYS A 45 -1.27 -3.01 8.40
CA LYS A 45 -2.65 -2.53 8.57
C LYS A 45 -3.52 -3.06 7.44
N ALA A 46 -4.06 -4.26 7.63
CA ALA A 46 -5.01 -4.87 6.70
C ALA A 46 -6.36 -4.16 6.77
N MET A 47 -6.94 -3.79 5.62
CA MET A 47 -8.25 -3.12 5.55
C MET A 47 -9.08 -3.66 4.39
N LYS A 48 -10.41 -3.57 4.47
CA LYS A 48 -11.28 -3.85 3.31
C LYS A 48 -11.16 -2.71 2.30
N TRP A 49 -11.27 -3.01 1.01
CA TRP A 49 -11.05 -2.01 -0.05
C TRP A 49 -11.87 -0.73 0.13
N ALA A 50 -13.20 -0.87 0.28
CA ALA A 50 -14.09 0.27 0.43
C ALA A 50 -15.09 0.03 1.58
N PRO A 51 -15.39 1.04 2.41
CA PRO A 51 -14.77 2.37 2.38
C PRO A 51 -13.36 2.41 3.02
N ASP A 52 -13.08 1.49 3.96
CA ASP A 52 -11.97 1.58 4.91
C ASP A 52 -10.60 1.93 4.31
N TYR A 53 -10.12 1.16 3.33
CA TYR A 53 -8.78 1.36 2.76
C TYR A 53 -8.67 2.61 1.90
N LEU A 54 -9.70 2.91 1.09
CA LEU A 54 -9.73 4.11 0.26
C LEU A 54 -9.77 5.38 1.12
N ASP A 55 -10.64 5.42 2.13
CA ASP A 55 -10.76 6.54 3.05
C ASP A 55 -9.45 6.74 3.85
N ALA A 56 -8.84 5.65 4.34
CA ALA A 56 -7.56 5.71 5.05
C ALA A 56 -6.41 6.21 4.16
N THR A 57 -6.41 5.82 2.89
CA THR A 57 -5.41 6.23 1.89
C THR A 57 -5.56 7.71 1.56
N GLU A 58 -6.78 8.19 1.31
CA GLU A 58 -7.07 9.59 1.02
C GLU A 58 -6.75 10.50 2.22
N ALA A 59 -7.04 10.04 3.44
CA ALA A 59 -6.70 10.75 4.67
C ALA A 59 -5.21 10.71 5.04
N GLY A 60 -4.37 9.93 4.33
CA GLY A 60 -2.95 9.78 4.65
C GLY A 60 -2.68 9.06 5.97
N SER A 61 -3.54 8.11 6.36
CA SER A 61 -3.53 7.46 7.69
C SER A 61 -2.35 6.52 7.92
N CYS A 62 -1.65 6.11 6.86
CA CYS A 62 -0.48 5.23 6.91
C CYS A 62 0.71 5.88 6.20
N ALA A 63 1.92 5.59 6.69
CA ALA A 63 3.16 6.07 6.09
C ALA A 63 3.43 5.43 4.72
N LEU A 64 2.92 4.21 4.49
CA LEU A 64 3.03 3.50 3.22
C LEU A 64 1.70 2.81 2.88
N HIS A 65 1.33 2.82 1.60
CA HIS A 65 0.17 2.11 1.07
C HIS A 65 0.40 1.74 -0.41
N MET A 66 -0.39 0.80 -0.93
CA MET A 66 -0.40 0.44 -2.36
C MET A 66 -1.58 1.06 -3.09
N LEU A 67 -1.34 1.76 -4.18
CA LEU A 67 -2.41 2.24 -5.05
C LEU A 67 -1.98 2.17 -6.50
N GLY A 68 -2.95 2.22 -7.40
CA GLY A 68 -2.72 2.27 -8.83
C GLY A 68 -3.97 2.73 -9.57
N TRP A 69 -3.80 2.99 -10.86
CA TRP A 69 -4.86 3.50 -11.71
C TRP A 69 -4.89 2.74 -13.05
N THR A 70 -6.10 2.55 -13.58
CA THR A 70 -6.31 2.15 -14.96
C THR A 70 -6.97 3.34 -15.63
N GLY A 71 -6.34 3.87 -16.67
CA GLY A 71 -6.81 5.10 -17.32
C GLY A 71 -8.24 4.96 -17.85
N ASP A 72 -9.03 6.00 -17.62
CA ASP A 72 -10.40 6.17 -18.09
C ASP A 72 -10.44 6.54 -19.58
N PHE A 73 -9.43 7.28 -20.06
CA PHE A 73 -9.28 7.69 -21.46
C PHE A 73 -7.80 7.87 -21.86
N ASN A 74 -7.52 7.81 -23.17
CA ASN A 74 -6.16 7.79 -23.74
C ASN A 74 -5.50 9.20 -23.78
N ASP A 75 -5.38 9.84 -22.62
CA ASP A 75 -4.73 11.13 -22.43
C ASP A 75 -3.79 11.07 -21.21
N GLY A 76 -2.63 11.72 -21.31
CA GLY A 76 -1.65 11.76 -20.25
C GLY A 76 -2.12 12.49 -18.98
N TYR A 77 -3.11 13.39 -19.09
CA TYR A 77 -3.70 14.09 -17.93
C TYR A 77 -4.41 13.15 -16.95
N ASN A 78 -4.89 12.00 -17.42
CA ASN A 78 -5.69 11.08 -16.62
C ASN A 78 -4.87 10.23 -15.63
N PHE A 79 -3.54 10.42 -15.58
CA PHE A 79 -2.61 9.73 -14.70
C PHE A 79 -1.78 10.73 -13.89
#